data_AF-A0AAN6EDZ2-F1
#
_entry.id   AF-A0AAN6EDZ2-F1
#
_cell.length_a   1.000
_cell.length_b   1.000
_cell.length_c   1.000
_cell.angle_alpha   90.00
_cell.angle_beta   90.00
_cell.angle_gamma   90.00
#
_symmetry.space_group_name_H-M   'P 1'
#
loop_
_entity.id
_entity.type
_entity.pdbx_description
1 polymer ?
#
loop_
_entity_poly.entity_id
_entity_poly.type
_entity_poly.pdbx_seq_one_letter_code
_entity_poly.pdbx_strand_id
1 'polypeptide(L)'
;MARMSYSSAAENSVEPVRGIDFGVAHSKLLLRSVSAVRENKELQTLGVADGETRKMNMCQAVNDALRISLTSDDSAVVFGEDVAFGGVFRCSVGLADEFGRERIFNTPLSEQGIAGFAIGMAAMGHTAVAEIQFADYIFPAFDQIVNEAAKFRYRSGNEFNAGGLTIRTPSSAVGHGGHYHSQSPEALFAHIPGLKVVVPRSAVQAKGLLLSAIRDPNPTIVFEPKILYRSAVEQVPVDDFMLPLSQAEVIKPGKDVTVVGYGSQIYALENAIQMVERDMPGVSCELIDLRTILPYDAETVVQSVNKTGRL
;
A
#
# COMPACT_ATOMS: atom_id res chain seq x y z
N MET A 1 -4.44 39.15 -7.05
CA MET A 1 -4.89 37.88 -7.64
C MET A 1 -3.93 37.47 -8.74
N ALA A 2 -2.91 36.68 -8.42
CA ALA A 2 -2.02 36.08 -9.41
C ALA A 2 -2.42 34.62 -9.57
N ARG A 3 -2.88 34.25 -10.77
CA ARG A 3 -3.16 32.85 -11.15
C ARG A 3 -1.84 32.13 -11.31
N MET A 4 -1.47 31.28 -10.35
CA MET A 4 -0.46 30.23 -10.59
C MET A 4 -1.11 29.16 -11.47
N SER A 5 -0.74 29.15 -12.75
CA SER A 5 -0.98 28.01 -13.63
C SER A 5 0.01 26.90 -13.25
N TYR A 6 -0.50 25.80 -12.69
CA TYR A 6 0.28 24.57 -12.56
C TYR A 6 0.45 23.96 -13.95
N SER A 7 1.61 24.19 -14.57
CA SER A 7 2.02 23.46 -15.77
C SER A 7 2.12 21.97 -15.42
N SER A 8 1.39 21.13 -16.16
CA SER A 8 1.34 19.68 -16.01
C SER A 8 2.33 18.94 -16.91
N ALA A 9 3.31 19.65 -17.48
CA ALA A 9 4.40 19.05 -18.22
C ALA A 9 5.72 19.52 -17.62
N ALA A 10 6.45 18.60 -17.00
CA ALA A 10 7.85 18.84 -16.72
C ALA A 10 8.57 19.01 -18.07
N GLU A 11 9.10 20.20 -18.34
CA GLU A 11 9.98 20.51 -19.48
C GLU A 11 11.35 19.79 -19.43
N ASN A 12 11.51 18.84 -18.50
CA ASN A 12 12.66 17.95 -18.43
C ASN A 12 12.20 16.51 -18.71
N SER A 13 11.76 16.23 -19.94
CA SER A 13 11.69 14.84 -20.39
C SER A 13 13.12 14.32 -20.48
N VAL A 14 13.52 13.47 -19.55
CA VAL A 14 14.78 12.72 -19.65
C VAL A 14 14.72 11.96 -20.97
N GLU A 15 15.74 12.10 -21.82
CA GLU A 15 15.78 11.36 -23.08
C GLU A 15 15.61 9.86 -22.79
N PRO A 16 14.79 9.13 -23.59
CA PRO A 16 14.57 7.71 -23.39
C PRO A 16 15.90 6.95 -23.35
N VAL A 17 16.23 6.32 -22.21
CA VAL A 17 17.49 5.59 -22.09
C VAL A 17 17.39 4.34 -22.99
N ARG A 18 18.18 4.31 -24.06
CA ARG A 18 18.11 3.30 -25.12
C ARG A 18 16.72 3.24 -25.80
N GLY A 19 15.93 4.31 -25.86
CA GLY A 19 14.62 4.28 -26.53
C GLY A 19 13.48 3.64 -25.73
N ILE A 20 13.68 3.40 -24.43
CA ILE A 20 12.62 3.00 -23.49
C ILE A 20 12.25 4.20 -22.63
N ASP A 21 10.95 4.48 -22.51
CA ASP A 21 10.46 5.48 -21.57
C ASP A 21 10.40 4.87 -20.16
N PHE A 22 11.02 5.51 -19.18
CA PHE A 22 11.16 4.97 -17.83
C PHE A 22 10.14 5.58 -16.85
N GLY A 23 9.79 4.78 -15.85
CA GLY A 23 9.09 5.23 -14.65
C GLY A 23 7.58 5.05 -14.70
N VAL A 24 6.94 5.38 -13.57
CA VAL A 24 5.51 5.13 -13.30
C VAL A 24 4.60 5.72 -14.38
N ALA A 25 5.00 6.87 -14.95
CA ALA A 25 4.25 7.58 -15.99
C ALA A 25 4.13 6.78 -17.32
N HIS A 26 5.02 5.82 -17.58
CA HIS A 26 5.05 5.01 -18.80
C HIS A 26 4.79 3.52 -18.55
N SER A 27 4.63 3.13 -17.29
CA SER A 27 4.33 1.75 -16.90
C SER A 27 3.03 1.23 -17.53
N LYS A 28 3.09 0.00 -18.03
CA LYS A 28 1.91 -0.72 -18.56
C LYS A 28 1.13 -1.45 -17.48
N LEU A 29 1.63 -1.44 -16.24
CA LEU A 29 1.03 -2.15 -15.10
C LEU A 29 -0.15 -1.40 -14.48
N LEU A 30 -0.31 -0.12 -14.80
CA LEU A 30 -1.38 0.73 -14.28
C LEU A 30 -2.65 0.61 -15.12
N LEU A 31 -3.80 0.37 -14.48
CA LEU A 31 -5.10 0.26 -15.14
C LEU A 31 -5.65 1.64 -15.53
N ARG A 32 -5.13 2.22 -16.63
CA ARG A 32 -5.44 3.62 -17.02
C ARG A 32 -6.77 3.82 -17.74
N SER A 33 -7.41 2.75 -18.19
CA SER A 33 -8.70 2.79 -18.90
C SER A 33 -9.71 1.86 -18.23
N VAL A 34 -11.00 2.16 -18.43
CA VAL A 34 -12.10 1.30 -17.97
C VAL A 34 -11.99 -0.10 -18.61
N SER A 35 -11.54 -0.17 -19.86
CA SER A 35 -11.29 -1.47 -20.53
C SER A 35 -10.21 -2.29 -19.81
N ALA A 36 -9.11 -1.67 -19.37
CA ALA A 36 -8.06 -2.36 -18.63
C ALA A 36 -8.56 -2.89 -17.28
N VAL A 37 -9.48 -2.17 -16.61
CA VAL A 37 -10.16 -2.65 -15.40
C VAL A 37 -11.05 -3.86 -15.71
N ARG A 38 -11.86 -3.77 -16.78
CA ARG A 38 -12.75 -4.86 -17.21
C ARG A 38 -12.01 -6.13 -17.61
N GLU A 39 -10.80 -6.00 -18.15
CA GLU A 39 -9.95 -7.12 -18.58
C GLU A 39 -9.10 -7.69 -17.43
N ASN A 40 -9.03 -7.02 -16.27
CA ASN A 40 -8.24 -7.49 -15.14
C ASN A 40 -8.91 -8.72 -14.49
N LYS A 41 -8.24 -9.87 -14.58
CA LYS A 41 -8.75 -11.17 -14.09
C LYS A 41 -9.06 -11.20 -12.60
N GLU A 42 -8.25 -10.53 -11.78
CA GLU A 42 -8.46 -10.50 -10.34
C GLU A 42 -9.71 -9.68 -9.99
N LEU A 43 -9.86 -8.50 -10.60
CA LEU A 43 -11.06 -7.68 -10.43
C LEU A 43 -12.32 -8.35 -10.99
N GLN A 44 -12.20 -9.14 -12.07
CA GLN A 44 -13.29 -9.98 -12.58
C GLN A 44 -13.70 -11.04 -11.57
N THR A 45 -12.71 -11.72 -10.97
CA THR A 45 -12.94 -12.74 -9.94
C THR A 45 -13.62 -12.15 -8.70
N LEU A 46 -13.29 -10.91 -8.35
CA LEU A 46 -13.91 -10.17 -7.27
C LEU A 46 -15.28 -9.57 -7.62
N GLY A 47 -15.72 -9.65 -8.88
CA GLY A 47 -17.03 -9.15 -9.32
C GLY A 47 -17.13 -7.62 -9.42
N VAL A 48 -16.01 -6.89 -9.42
CA VAL A 48 -15.98 -5.42 -9.46
C VAL A 48 -15.42 -4.84 -10.77
N ALA A 49 -14.99 -5.70 -11.69
CA ALA A 49 -14.43 -5.27 -12.98
C ALA A 49 -15.44 -4.55 -13.89
N ASP A 50 -16.73 -4.87 -13.78
CA ASP A 50 -17.81 -4.28 -14.58
C ASP A 50 -18.49 -3.07 -13.91
N GLY A 51 -18.13 -2.77 -12.65
CA GLY A 51 -18.70 -1.68 -11.85
C GLY A 51 -18.28 -0.28 -12.30
N GLU A 52 -18.79 0.74 -11.60
CA GLU A 52 -18.35 2.12 -11.81
C GLU A 52 -16.88 2.26 -11.40
N THR A 53 -16.08 2.92 -12.23
CA THR A 53 -14.69 3.25 -11.91
C THR A 53 -14.48 4.75 -11.88
N ARG A 54 -13.63 5.24 -10.98
CA ARG A 54 -13.19 6.63 -10.96
C ARG A 54 -11.68 6.71 -11.19
N LYS A 55 -11.26 7.73 -11.93
CA LYS A 55 -9.83 8.05 -12.06
C LYS A 55 -9.30 8.56 -10.73
N MET A 56 -8.41 7.81 -10.10
CA MET A 56 -7.82 8.14 -8.80
C MET A 56 -6.30 8.00 -8.86
N ASN A 57 -5.58 8.90 -8.18
CA ASN A 57 -4.21 8.62 -7.75
C ASN A 57 -4.20 7.76 -6.48
N MET A 58 -3.05 7.19 -6.12
CA MET A 58 -2.95 6.31 -4.95
C MET A 58 -3.41 6.99 -3.65
N CYS A 59 -3.10 8.27 -3.43
CA CYS A 59 -3.58 9.01 -2.25
C CYS A 59 -5.11 9.11 -2.20
N GLN A 60 -5.76 9.33 -3.36
CA GLN A 60 -7.22 9.33 -3.46
C GLN A 60 -7.81 7.94 -3.24
N ALA A 61 -7.16 6.88 -3.72
CA ALA A 61 -7.60 5.51 -3.50
C ALA A 61 -7.51 5.08 -2.02
N VAL A 62 -6.47 5.54 -1.31
CA VAL A 62 -6.36 5.39 0.15
C VAL A 62 -7.49 6.14 0.85
N ASN A 63 -7.75 7.40 0.48
CA ASN A 63 -8.88 8.15 1.02
C ASN A 63 -10.23 7.44 0.81
N ASP A 64 -10.42 6.85 -0.38
CA ASP A 64 -11.62 6.10 -0.73
C ASP A 64 -11.78 4.82 0.10
N ALA A 65 -10.69 4.08 0.35
CA ALA A 65 -10.68 2.93 1.26
C ALA A 65 -11.03 3.33 2.70
N LEU A 66 -10.49 4.45 3.20
CA LEU A 66 -10.83 4.97 4.53
C LEU A 66 -12.32 5.36 4.59
N ARG A 67 -12.84 6.05 3.56
CA ARG A 67 -14.27 6.40 3.46
C ARG A 67 -15.15 5.15 3.52
N ILE A 68 -14.85 4.13 2.72
CA ILE A 68 -15.61 2.86 2.72
C ILE A 68 -15.59 2.22 4.10
N SER A 69 -14.43 2.19 4.77
CA SER A 69 -14.29 1.61 6.11
C SER A 69 -15.15 2.37 7.13
N LEU A 70 -15.10 3.71 7.11
CA LEU A 70 -15.89 4.54 8.01
C LEU A 70 -17.40 4.44 7.76
N THR A 71 -17.82 4.31 6.50
CA THR A 71 -19.22 4.14 6.12
C THR A 71 -19.78 2.77 6.50
N SER A 72 -18.96 1.71 6.38
CA SER A 72 -19.41 0.34 6.59
C SER A 72 -19.26 -0.18 8.02
N ASP A 73 -18.47 0.49 8.85
CA ASP A 73 -18.22 0.10 10.23
C ASP A 73 -18.28 1.32 11.16
N ASP A 74 -19.34 1.42 11.95
CA ASP A 74 -19.55 2.53 12.91
C ASP A 74 -18.49 2.58 14.02
N SER A 75 -17.77 1.49 14.27
CA SER A 75 -16.69 1.45 15.26
C SER A 75 -15.37 2.01 14.74
N ALA A 76 -15.25 2.18 13.42
CA ALA A 76 -14.00 2.58 12.78
C ALA A 76 -13.61 4.02 13.12
N VAL A 77 -12.34 4.22 13.46
CA VAL A 77 -11.75 5.52 13.73
C VAL A 77 -10.41 5.66 12.99
N VAL A 78 -10.11 6.87 12.51
CA VAL A 78 -8.83 7.22 11.90
C VAL A 78 -8.18 8.32 12.73
N PHE A 79 -6.97 8.08 13.20
CA PHE A 79 -6.27 9.05 14.05
C PHE A 79 -4.76 9.01 13.84
N GLY A 80 -4.12 10.11 14.19
CA GLY A 80 -2.67 10.31 14.07
C GLY A 80 -2.36 11.80 14.07
N GLU A 81 -1.12 12.14 13.75
CA GLU A 81 -0.73 13.55 13.61
C GLU A 81 -1.36 14.14 12.34
N ASP A 82 -2.01 15.29 12.47
CA ASP A 82 -2.50 16.10 11.34
C ASP A 82 -3.58 15.48 10.43
N VAL A 83 -4.14 14.32 10.79
CA VAL A 83 -5.13 13.62 9.95
C VAL A 83 -6.46 14.37 9.82
N ALA A 84 -6.85 15.21 10.78
CA ALA A 84 -8.18 15.84 10.81
C ALA A 84 -8.39 16.87 9.69
N PHE A 85 -7.36 17.64 9.30
CA PHE A 85 -7.47 18.56 8.15
C PHE A 85 -7.27 17.84 6.81
N GLY A 86 -6.85 16.57 6.86
CA GLY A 86 -6.65 15.70 5.72
C GLY A 86 -5.28 15.02 5.63
N GLY A 87 -4.39 15.27 6.58
CA GLY A 87 -3.03 14.72 6.60
C GLY A 87 -2.08 15.45 5.65
N VAL A 88 -0.78 15.37 5.94
CA VAL A 88 0.27 16.06 5.17
C VAL A 88 0.35 15.59 3.70
N PHE A 89 -0.08 14.35 3.43
CA PHE A 89 -0.18 13.78 2.07
C PHE A 89 -1.58 13.87 1.46
N ARG A 90 -2.57 14.41 2.19
CA ARG A 90 -3.99 14.49 1.80
C ARG A 90 -4.76 13.17 1.73
N CYS A 91 -4.31 12.13 2.45
CA CYS A 91 -4.98 10.82 2.44
C CYS A 91 -6.31 10.79 3.21
N SER A 92 -6.57 11.74 4.12
CA SER A 92 -7.81 11.80 4.91
C SER A 92 -8.64 13.07 4.65
N VAL A 93 -8.38 13.80 3.55
CA VAL A 93 -9.09 15.04 3.22
C VAL A 93 -10.60 14.81 3.16
N GLY A 94 -11.36 15.72 3.79
CA GLY A 94 -12.82 15.73 3.82
C GLY A 94 -13.45 14.73 4.78
N LEU A 95 -12.71 13.75 5.30
CA LEU A 95 -13.28 12.70 6.14
C LEU A 95 -13.77 13.22 7.50
N ALA A 96 -13.07 14.19 8.11
CA ALA A 96 -13.52 14.76 9.38
C ALA A 96 -14.80 15.58 9.26
N ASP A 97 -15.02 16.22 8.11
CA ASP A 97 -16.27 16.95 7.82
C ASP A 97 -17.42 15.99 7.53
N GLU A 98 -17.12 14.83 6.93
CA GLU A 98 -18.10 13.80 6.54
C GLU A 98 -18.51 12.89 7.73
N PHE A 99 -17.55 12.46 8.55
CA PHE A 99 -17.75 11.44 9.60
C PHE A 99 -17.61 11.98 11.03
N GLY A 100 -17.33 13.27 11.19
CA GLY A 100 -17.18 13.89 12.51
C GLY A 100 -15.78 13.76 13.12
N ARG A 101 -15.50 14.65 14.07
CA ARG A 101 -14.19 14.75 14.75
C ARG A 101 -14.00 13.69 15.82
N GLU A 102 -15.05 12.97 16.18
CA GLU A 102 -15.01 11.81 17.06
C GLU A 102 -14.50 10.55 16.34
N ARG A 103 -14.62 10.51 15.01
CA ARG A 103 -14.12 9.41 14.18
C ARG A 103 -12.83 9.73 13.45
N ILE A 104 -12.57 11.00 13.14
CA ILE A 104 -11.34 11.46 12.50
C ILE A 104 -10.69 12.56 13.34
N PHE A 105 -9.63 12.23 14.07
CA PHE A 105 -9.03 13.16 15.04
C PHE A 105 -7.51 13.16 15.08
N ASN A 106 -6.96 14.32 15.44
CA ASN A 106 -5.54 14.49 15.69
C ASN A 106 -5.15 13.92 17.06
N THR A 107 -3.98 13.30 17.13
CA THR A 107 -3.33 12.93 18.38
C THR A 107 -2.26 13.97 18.77
N PRO A 108 -1.79 13.96 20.04
CA PRO A 108 -0.50 14.56 20.37
C PRO A 108 0.63 13.98 19.51
N LEU A 109 1.72 14.73 19.36
CA LEU A 109 2.89 14.36 18.56
C LEU A 109 3.75 13.33 19.33
N SER A 110 3.37 12.05 19.24
CA SER A 110 4.03 10.95 19.94
C SER A 110 3.62 9.60 19.35
N GLU A 111 4.49 9.00 18.54
CA GLU A 111 4.20 7.75 17.81
C GLU A 111 3.99 6.55 18.74
N GLN A 112 4.74 6.48 19.84
CA GLN A 112 4.49 5.47 20.87
C GLN A 112 3.10 5.61 21.52
N GLY A 113 2.65 6.85 21.70
CA GLY A 113 1.32 7.16 22.22
C GLY A 113 0.23 6.77 21.22
N ILE A 114 0.44 7.09 19.94
CA ILE A 114 -0.45 6.69 18.83
C ILE A 114 -0.62 5.17 18.80
N ALA A 115 0.49 4.41 18.79
CA ALA A 115 0.43 2.95 18.73
C ALA A 115 -0.20 2.32 19.98
N GLY A 116 0.18 2.77 21.18
CA GLY A 116 -0.42 2.27 22.42
C GLY A 116 -1.92 2.56 22.52
N PHE A 117 -2.33 3.77 22.12
CA PHE A 117 -3.75 4.15 22.04
C PHE A 117 -4.50 3.28 21.04
N ALA A 118 -3.92 3.03 19.87
CA ALA A 118 -4.51 2.19 18.83
C ALA A 118 -4.73 0.74 19.28
N ILE A 119 -3.75 0.17 19.99
CA ILE A 119 -3.85 -1.16 20.59
C ILE A 119 -5.00 -1.21 21.60
N GLY A 120 -5.10 -0.20 22.47
CA GLY A 120 -6.19 -0.09 23.45
C GLY A 120 -7.57 -0.02 22.79
N MET A 121 -7.72 0.81 21.76
CA MET A 121 -8.96 0.92 20.98
C MET A 121 -9.35 -0.42 20.33
N ALA A 122 -8.39 -1.08 19.66
CA ALA A 122 -8.61 -2.37 19.02
C ALA A 122 -8.96 -3.47 20.05
N ALA A 123 -8.34 -3.45 21.23
CA ALA A 123 -8.65 -4.38 22.32
C ALA A 123 -10.06 -4.20 22.88
N MET A 124 -10.64 -3.00 22.76
CA MET A 124 -12.03 -2.70 23.11
C MET A 124 -13.02 -2.97 21.97
N GLY A 125 -12.56 -3.53 20.84
CA GLY A 125 -13.41 -3.93 19.72
C GLY A 125 -13.63 -2.84 18.67
N HIS A 126 -12.89 -1.73 18.71
CA HIS A 126 -12.92 -0.74 17.64
C HIS A 126 -12.02 -1.15 16.46
N THR A 127 -12.43 -0.80 15.25
CA THR A 127 -11.52 -0.75 14.10
C THR A 127 -10.65 0.51 14.21
N ALA A 128 -9.38 0.35 14.58
CA ALA A 128 -8.44 1.43 14.85
C ALA A 128 -7.45 1.59 13.70
N VAL A 129 -7.63 2.63 12.87
CA VAL A 129 -6.73 2.95 11.76
C VAL A 129 -5.81 4.10 12.15
N ALA A 130 -4.62 3.76 12.64
CA ALA A 130 -3.62 4.72 13.07
C ALA A 130 -2.72 5.17 11.91
N GLU A 131 -2.47 6.46 11.77
CA GLU A 131 -1.46 7.01 10.86
C GLU A 131 -0.17 7.34 11.63
N ILE A 132 0.96 6.79 11.18
CA ILE A 132 2.30 7.28 11.54
C ILE A 132 2.80 8.11 10.36
N GLN A 133 3.17 9.37 10.60
CA GLN A 133 3.29 10.38 9.55
C GLN A 133 4.36 10.05 8.49
N PHE A 134 5.43 9.35 8.87
CA PHE A 134 6.42 8.74 7.97
C PHE A 134 6.91 7.42 8.56
N ALA A 135 7.20 6.44 7.70
CA ALA A 135 7.74 5.15 8.14
C ALA A 135 9.07 5.32 8.91
N ASP A 136 9.81 6.37 8.59
CA ASP A 136 11.03 6.81 9.27
C ASP A 136 10.79 7.15 10.76
N TYR A 137 9.56 7.51 11.14
CA TYR A 137 9.14 7.88 12.50
C TYR A 137 8.37 6.77 13.21
N ILE A 138 8.29 5.57 12.64
CA ILE A 138 7.61 4.43 13.31
C ILE A 138 8.42 3.85 14.48
N PHE A 139 9.71 4.16 14.57
CA PHE A 139 10.62 3.53 15.53
C PHE A 139 10.33 3.84 17.01
N PRO A 140 9.87 5.04 17.42
CA PRO A 140 9.39 5.24 18.79
C PRO A 140 8.24 4.31 19.16
N ALA A 141 7.40 3.93 18.19
CA ALA A 141 6.30 2.97 18.38
C ALA A 141 6.73 1.49 18.34
N PHE A 142 8.01 1.19 18.07
CA PHE A 142 8.47 -0.18 17.81
C PHE A 142 8.16 -1.13 18.97
N ASP A 143 8.35 -0.71 20.22
CA ASP A 143 8.05 -1.54 21.39
C ASP A 143 6.55 -1.88 21.48
N GLN A 144 5.67 -0.89 21.30
CA GLN A 144 4.21 -1.09 21.27
C GLN A 144 3.81 -2.05 20.14
N ILE A 145 4.39 -1.89 18.96
CA ILE A 145 4.06 -2.76 17.81
C ILE A 145 4.56 -4.19 18.05
N VAL A 146 5.80 -4.34 18.51
CA VAL A 146 6.48 -5.64 18.59
C VAL A 146 6.12 -6.42 19.84
N ASN A 147 6.14 -5.80 21.02
CA ASN A 147 5.93 -6.49 22.29
C ASN A 147 4.46 -6.49 22.71
N GLU A 148 3.69 -5.47 22.34
CA GLU A 148 2.28 -5.37 22.70
C GLU A 148 1.37 -5.88 21.58
N ALA A 149 1.27 -5.18 20.44
CA ALA A 149 0.31 -5.51 19.38
C ALA A 149 0.49 -6.94 18.84
N ALA A 150 1.70 -7.28 18.38
CA ALA A 150 1.99 -8.57 17.76
C ALA A 150 1.72 -9.77 18.67
N LYS A 151 1.95 -9.60 19.98
CA LYS A 151 1.84 -10.66 20.98
C LYS A 151 0.50 -10.66 21.70
N PHE A 152 -0.35 -9.65 21.48
CA PHE A 152 -1.56 -9.40 22.27
C PHE A 152 -2.51 -10.60 22.32
N ARG A 153 -2.76 -11.21 21.16
CA ARG A 153 -3.60 -12.41 21.03
C ARG A 153 -2.95 -13.64 21.64
N TYR A 154 -1.66 -13.83 21.41
CA TYR A 154 -0.92 -15.01 21.86
C TYR A 154 -0.77 -15.03 23.39
N ARG A 155 -0.35 -13.91 23.99
CA ARG A 155 -0.09 -13.80 25.44
C ARG A 155 -1.33 -13.98 26.30
N SER A 156 -2.51 -13.76 25.74
CA SER A 156 -3.81 -13.87 26.42
C SER A 156 -4.49 -15.23 26.19
N GLY A 157 -3.89 -16.15 25.42
CA GLY A 157 -4.60 -17.37 25.01
C GLY A 157 -5.87 -17.08 24.21
N ASN A 158 -5.89 -15.96 23.46
CA ASN A 158 -7.03 -15.45 22.70
C ASN A 158 -8.21 -14.92 23.55
N GLU A 159 -8.03 -14.67 24.85
CA GLU A 159 -9.04 -13.95 25.65
C GLU A 159 -9.16 -12.47 25.26
N PHE A 160 -8.04 -11.86 24.85
CA PHE A 160 -7.99 -10.49 24.33
C PHE A 160 -7.17 -10.44 23.04
N ASN A 161 -7.46 -9.50 22.14
CA ASN A 161 -6.70 -9.31 20.90
C ASN A 161 -6.74 -7.87 20.40
N ALA A 162 -5.78 -7.49 19.55
CA ALA A 162 -5.74 -6.20 18.86
C ALA A 162 -6.04 -6.36 17.37
N GLY A 163 -6.97 -7.26 17.02
CA GLY A 163 -7.25 -7.63 15.64
C GLY A 163 -7.80 -6.50 14.78
N GLY A 164 -8.47 -5.50 15.36
CA GLY A 164 -8.96 -4.32 14.63
C GLY A 164 -7.91 -3.24 14.36
N LEU A 165 -6.62 -3.50 14.63
CA LEU A 165 -5.55 -2.51 14.46
C LEU A 165 -4.96 -2.53 13.05
N THR A 166 -5.04 -1.40 12.35
CA THR A 166 -4.23 -1.11 11.17
C THR A 166 -3.36 0.12 11.41
N ILE A 167 -2.05 -0.02 11.22
CA ILE A 167 -1.11 1.10 11.19
C ILE A 167 -0.75 1.37 9.74
N ARG A 168 -1.04 2.56 9.25
CA ARG A 168 -0.68 3.00 7.91
C ARG A 168 0.36 4.10 7.96
N THR A 169 1.33 4.04 7.05
CA THR A 169 2.43 4.99 7.07
C THR A 169 3.09 5.21 5.69
N PRO A 170 3.38 6.46 5.29
CA PRO A 170 4.14 6.75 4.08
C PRO A 170 5.57 6.18 4.16
N SER A 171 5.95 5.34 3.21
CA SER A 171 7.25 4.65 3.17
C SER A 171 8.05 4.96 1.91
N SER A 172 9.27 4.40 1.82
CA SER A 172 10.10 4.34 0.62
C SER A 172 10.66 5.68 0.14
N ALA A 173 11.66 5.64 -0.74
CA ALA A 173 12.32 6.83 -1.26
C ALA A 173 11.37 7.74 -2.06
N VAL A 174 11.64 9.05 -2.03
CA VAL A 174 10.87 10.09 -2.76
C VAL A 174 11.76 11.02 -3.60
N GLY A 175 13.01 10.62 -3.84
CA GLY A 175 14.01 11.39 -4.60
C GLY A 175 14.83 12.36 -3.75
N HIS A 176 14.19 13.15 -2.89
CA HIS A 176 14.85 14.20 -2.08
C HIS A 176 14.56 14.09 -0.57
N GLY A 177 14.23 12.89 -0.09
CA GLY A 177 13.79 12.68 1.31
C GLY A 177 14.91 12.62 2.36
N GLY A 178 16.18 12.54 1.94
CA GLY A 178 17.31 12.38 2.86
C GLY A 178 17.17 11.14 3.75
N HIS A 179 17.71 11.20 4.96
CA HIS A 179 17.75 10.07 5.90
C HIS A 179 16.40 9.74 6.57
N TYR A 180 15.49 10.72 6.69
CA TYR A 180 14.31 10.61 7.56
C TYR A 180 12.97 10.77 6.82
N HIS A 181 12.98 10.73 5.49
CA HIS A 181 11.76 10.64 4.69
C HIS A 181 11.88 9.64 3.52
N SER A 182 12.74 8.63 3.65
CA SER A 182 13.07 7.70 2.55
C SER A 182 13.16 6.24 2.96
N GLN A 183 12.98 5.91 4.24
CA GLN A 183 13.20 4.55 4.72
C GLN A 183 12.13 3.56 4.27
N SER A 184 12.56 2.31 4.12
CA SER A 184 11.75 1.12 3.88
C SER A 184 12.03 0.12 5.01
N PRO A 185 11.34 0.26 6.17
CA PRO A 185 11.67 -0.49 7.39
C PRO A 185 10.97 -1.85 7.49
N GLU A 186 10.33 -2.34 6.43
CA GLU A 186 9.50 -3.55 6.45
C GLU A 186 10.24 -4.79 6.97
N ALA A 187 11.55 -4.91 6.69
CA ALA A 187 12.36 -6.04 7.15
C ALA A 187 12.44 -6.14 8.68
N LEU A 188 12.38 -5.00 9.39
CA LEU A 188 12.39 -4.98 10.86
C LEU A 188 11.11 -5.57 11.45
N PHE A 189 9.98 -5.41 10.74
CA PHE A 189 8.69 -5.93 11.15
C PHE A 189 8.43 -7.34 10.59
N ALA A 190 9.09 -7.72 9.49
CA ALA A 190 8.99 -9.05 8.89
C ALA A 190 9.50 -10.18 9.81
N HIS A 191 10.33 -9.87 10.80
CA HIS A 191 10.83 -10.82 11.78
C HIS A 191 9.93 -10.97 13.02
N ILE A 192 8.75 -10.35 13.04
CA ILE A 192 7.91 -10.28 14.24
C ILE A 192 6.62 -11.08 14.05
N PRO A 193 6.54 -12.32 14.58
CA PRO A 193 5.32 -13.12 14.50
C PRO A 193 4.11 -12.44 15.15
N GLY A 194 2.95 -12.57 14.51
CA GLY A 194 1.69 -11.97 14.97
C GLY A 194 1.32 -10.66 14.28
N LEU A 195 2.23 -10.10 13.47
CA LEU A 195 1.93 -8.98 12.58
C LEU A 195 1.62 -9.44 11.16
N LYS A 196 0.91 -8.59 10.41
CA LYS A 196 0.95 -8.58 8.95
C LYS A 196 1.62 -7.32 8.44
N VAL A 197 2.35 -7.42 7.33
CA VAL A 197 3.07 -6.30 6.72
C VAL A 197 2.79 -6.26 5.22
N VAL A 198 2.27 -5.14 4.73
CA VAL A 198 1.72 -4.99 3.38
C VAL A 198 2.29 -3.74 2.70
N VAL A 199 2.62 -3.84 1.40
CA VAL A 199 3.17 -2.77 0.57
C VAL A 199 2.51 -2.77 -0.82
N PRO A 200 1.50 -1.92 -1.09
CA PRO A 200 0.87 -1.85 -2.40
C PRO A 200 1.78 -1.18 -3.45
N ARG A 201 1.64 -1.57 -4.72
CA ARG A 201 2.35 -0.92 -5.85
C ARG A 201 1.54 0.12 -6.63
N SER A 202 0.21 0.20 -6.46
CA SER A 202 -0.66 1.01 -7.32
C SER A 202 -1.90 1.55 -6.58
N ALA A 203 -2.72 2.35 -7.24
CA ALA A 203 -3.93 2.93 -6.64
C ALA A 203 -5.02 1.86 -6.39
N VAL A 204 -5.27 0.99 -7.37
CA VAL A 204 -6.19 -0.15 -7.23
C VAL A 204 -5.73 -1.06 -6.10
N GLN A 205 -4.43 -1.38 -6.08
CA GLN A 205 -3.88 -2.20 -5.01
C GLN A 205 -3.97 -1.54 -3.63
N ALA A 206 -3.63 -0.24 -3.54
CA ALA A 206 -3.68 0.47 -2.27
C ALA A 206 -5.08 0.44 -1.66
N LYS A 207 -6.13 0.65 -2.46
CA LYS A 207 -7.52 0.53 -1.99
C LYS A 207 -7.82 -0.88 -1.49
N GLY A 208 -7.65 -1.89 -2.35
CA GLY A 208 -8.05 -3.26 -2.02
C GLY A 208 -7.24 -3.89 -0.89
N LEU A 209 -5.94 -3.64 -0.83
CA LEU A 209 -5.07 -4.16 0.23
C LEU A 209 -5.28 -3.41 1.55
N LEU A 210 -5.54 -2.10 1.53
CA LEU A 210 -5.85 -1.35 2.76
C LEU A 210 -7.20 -1.78 3.34
N LEU A 211 -8.24 -1.95 2.52
CA LEU A 211 -9.52 -2.49 2.99
C LEU A 211 -9.37 -3.89 3.60
N SER A 212 -8.51 -4.71 3.00
CA SER A 212 -8.20 -6.04 3.52
C SER A 212 -7.43 -5.98 4.83
N ALA A 213 -6.48 -5.06 4.97
CA ALA A 213 -5.75 -4.82 6.22
C ALA A 213 -6.66 -4.36 7.36
N ILE A 214 -7.55 -3.39 7.07
CA ILE A 214 -8.50 -2.84 8.04
C ILE A 214 -9.45 -3.92 8.58
N ARG A 215 -9.83 -4.88 7.73
CA ARG A 215 -10.76 -5.96 8.07
C ARG A 215 -10.08 -7.24 8.55
N ASP A 216 -8.75 -7.34 8.43
CA ASP A 216 -8.02 -8.51 8.87
C ASP A 216 -8.04 -8.56 10.40
N PRO A 217 -8.33 -9.70 11.03
CA PRO A 217 -8.38 -9.79 12.49
C PRO A 217 -6.98 -9.85 13.12
N ASN A 218 -5.96 -9.25 12.53
CA ASN A 218 -4.61 -9.19 13.07
C ASN A 218 -4.02 -7.78 12.93
N PRO A 219 -3.17 -7.34 13.87
CA PRO A 219 -2.44 -6.08 13.72
C PRO A 219 -1.68 -6.03 12.41
N THR A 220 -2.07 -5.10 11.54
CA THR A 220 -1.54 -5.00 10.18
C THR A 220 -0.84 -3.66 9.96
N ILE A 221 0.35 -3.69 9.38
CA ILE A 221 1.10 -2.51 8.97
C ILE A 221 1.00 -2.37 7.45
N VAL A 222 0.52 -1.22 6.98
CA VAL A 222 0.45 -0.87 5.56
C VAL A 222 1.45 0.24 5.28
N PHE A 223 2.53 -0.12 4.57
CA PHE A 223 3.53 0.83 4.11
C PHE A 223 3.16 1.37 2.74
N GLU A 224 2.84 2.66 2.66
CA GLU A 224 2.35 3.30 1.44
C GLU A 224 3.52 3.98 0.70
N PRO A 225 4.01 3.48 -0.46
CA PRO A 225 5.19 4.07 -1.11
C PRO A 225 4.89 5.50 -1.55
N LYS A 226 5.45 6.48 -0.85
CA LYS A 226 4.97 7.88 -0.92
C LYS A 226 5.22 8.54 -2.27
N ILE A 227 6.22 8.07 -3.01
CA ILE A 227 6.47 8.52 -4.40
C ILE A 227 5.31 8.18 -5.35
N LEU A 228 4.49 7.19 -4.99
CA LEU A 228 3.34 6.73 -5.79
C LEU A 228 2.06 7.51 -5.51
N TYR A 229 1.97 8.26 -4.41
CA TYR A 229 0.74 8.96 -4.01
C TYR A 229 0.12 9.83 -5.12
N ARG A 230 0.95 10.46 -5.94
CA ARG A 230 0.53 11.31 -7.06
C ARG A 230 0.89 10.75 -8.43
N SER A 231 1.84 9.82 -8.51
CA SER A 231 2.34 9.30 -9.79
C SER A 231 1.59 8.05 -10.26
N ALA A 232 1.10 7.19 -9.36
CA ALA A 232 0.26 6.06 -9.71
C ALA A 232 -1.19 6.52 -9.86
N VAL A 233 -1.67 6.64 -11.11
CA VAL A 233 -3.03 7.06 -11.46
C VAL A 233 -3.72 5.99 -12.30
N GLU A 234 -4.87 5.51 -11.82
CA GLU A 234 -5.62 4.41 -12.40
C GLU A 234 -7.12 4.73 -12.45
N GLN A 235 -7.87 3.98 -13.25
CA GLN A 235 -9.29 3.75 -13.04
C GLN A 235 -9.43 2.75 -11.90
N VAL A 236 -10.03 3.18 -10.80
CA VAL A 236 -10.23 2.37 -9.60
C VAL A 236 -11.72 2.09 -9.44
N PRO A 237 -12.15 0.82 -9.25
CA PRO A 237 -13.54 0.51 -8.93
C PRO A 237 -14.01 1.32 -7.72
N VAL A 238 -15.20 1.93 -7.82
CA VAL A 238 -15.82 2.69 -6.72
C VAL A 238 -16.34 1.75 -5.63
N ASP A 239 -16.78 0.56 -6.03
CA ASP A 239 -17.29 -0.47 -5.13
C ASP A 239 -16.28 -0.89 -4.06
N ASP A 240 -16.81 -1.51 -3.02
CA ASP A 240 -16.04 -2.12 -1.95
C ASP A 240 -15.43 -3.46 -2.43
N PHE A 241 -14.10 -3.58 -2.36
CA PHE A 241 -13.40 -4.81 -2.70
C PHE A 241 -12.16 -5.02 -1.84
N MET A 242 -11.77 -6.28 -1.70
CA MET A 242 -10.60 -6.71 -0.95
C MET A 242 -9.66 -7.49 -1.85
N LEU A 243 -8.38 -7.12 -1.83
CA LEU A 243 -7.32 -7.91 -2.44
C LEU A 243 -6.69 -8.82 -1.39
N PRO A 244 -6.47 -10.10 -1.68
CA PRO A 244 -6.03 -11.04 -0.67
C PRO A 244 -4.67 -10.66 -0.09
N LEU A 245 -4.59 -10.63 1.25
CA LEU A 245 -3.32 -10.57 1.96
C LEU A 245 -2.59 -11.92 1.85
N SER A 246 -1.27 -11.92 1.92
CA SER A 246 -0.44 -13.12 1.83
C SER A 246 -0.60 -13.88 0.51
N GLN A 247 -0.92 -13.15 -0.56
CA GLN A 247 -0.97 -13.65 -1.93
C GLN A 247 -0.15 -12.72 -2.82
N ALA A 248 0.83 -13.27 -3.53
CA ALA A 248 1.59 -12.52 -4.52
C ALA A 248 0.84 -12.46 -5.85
N GLU A 249 1.20 -11.50 -6.71
CA GLU A 249 0.68 -11.39 -8.07
C GLU A 249 1.79 -11.67 -9.08
N VAL A 250 1.58 -12.68 -9.92
CA VAL A 250 2.39 -12.86 -11.14
C VAL A 250 1.89 -11.86 -12.18
N ILE A 251 2.52 -10.69 -12.22
CA ILE A 251 2.13 -9.58 -13.09
C ILE A 251 2.39 -9.93 -14.56
N LYS A 252 3.55 -10.53 -14.82
CA LYS A 252 3.98 -10.93 -16.17
C LYS A 252 4.52 -12.34 -16.11
N PRO A 253 3.95 -13.31 -16.86
CA PRO A 253 4.51 -14.64 -16.94
C PRO A 253 5.84 -14.64 -17.70
N GLY A 254 6.74 -15.54 -17.30
CA GLY A 254 8.03 -15.77 -17.96
C GLY A 254 8.55 -17.18 -17.73
N LYS A 255 9.73 -17.49 -18.30
CA LYS A 255 10.29 -18.86 -18.29
C LYS A 255 11.79 -18.96 -18.01
N ASP A 256 12.54 -17.87 -18.05
CA ASP A 256 14.01 -17.93 -17.96
C ASP A 256 14.56 -17.41 -16.62
N VAL A 257 13.89 -16.44 -16.00
CA VAL A 257 14.24 -15.90 -14.69
C VAL A 257 13.00 -15.36 -13.98
N THR A 258 12.90 -15.62 -12.67
CA THR A 258 11.90 -15.03 -11.77
C THR A 258 12.46 -13.74 -11.21
N VAL A 259 11.67 -12.67 -11.22
CA VAL A 259 12.03 -11.35 -10.69
C VAL A 259 10.97 -10.96 -9.68
N VAL A 260 11.37 -10.79 -8.42
CA VAL A 260 10.45 -10.49 -7.31
C VAL A 260 10.70 -9.08 -6.80
N GLY A 261 9.62 -8.33 -6.57
CA GLY A 261 9.68 -7.04 -5.91
C GLY A 261 8.37 -6.70 -5.21
N TYR A 262 8.25 -5.45 -4.75
CA TYR A 262 7.05 -4.88 -4.14
C TYR A 262 7.10 -3.36 -4.18
N GLY A 263 5.96 -2.71 -3.93
CA GLY A 263 5.86 -1.26 -3.87
C GLY A 263 6.36 -0.56 -5.12
N SER A 264 7.08 0.56 -4.96
CA SER A 264 7.62 1.33 -6.10
C SER A 264 8.73 0.61 -6.87
N GLN A 265 9.37 -0.41 -6.29
CA GLN A 265 10.46 -1.14 -6.95
C GLN A 265 9.96 -1.92 -8.18
N ILE A 266 8.67 -2.30 -8.21
CA ILE A 266 8.05 -2.99 -9.34
C ILE A 266 8.26 -2.24 -10.66
N TYR A 267 8.21 -0.91 -10.64
CA TYR A 267 8.41 -0.11 -11.85
C TYR A 267 9.88 -0.10 -12.32
N ALA A 268 10.83 -0.16 -11.39
CA ALA A 268 12.24 -0.30 -11.76
C ALA A 268 12.51 -1.68 -12.37
N LEU A 269 11.90 -2.73 -11.81
CA LEU A 269 11.98 -4.09 -12.32
C LEU A 269 11.32 -4.25 -13.68
N GLU A 270 10.13 -3.65 -13.90
CA GLU A 270 9.47 -3.60 -15.21
C GLU A 270 10.42 -3.03 -16.28
N ASN A 271 11.06 -1.90 -15.99
CA ASN A 271 11.98 -1.27 -16.93
C ASN A 271 13.23 -2.13 -17.20
N ALA A 272 13.81 -2.75 -16.16
CA ALA A 272 14.95 -3.64 -16.31
C ALA A 272 14.61 -4.87 -17.17
N ILE A 273 13.42 -5.45 -16.97
CA ILE A 273 12.92 -6.57 -17.78
C ILE A 273 12.76 -6.14 -19.24
N GLN A 274 12.15 -4.98 -19.51
CA GLN A 274 12.02 -4.47 -20.89
C GLN A 274 13.38 -4.28 -21.57
N MET A 275 14.40 -3.81 -20.85
CA MET A 275 15.75 -3.68 -21.39
C MET A 275 16.36 -5.05 -21.72
N VAL A 276 16.26 -6.02 -20.81
CA VAL A 276 16.83 -7.36 -20.99
C VAL A 276 16.15 -8.09 -22.14
N GLU A 277 14.81 -8.11 -22.19
CA GLU A 277 14.07 -8.82 -23.24
C GLU A 277 14.29 -8.20 -24.63
N ARG A 278 14.58 -6.91 -24.71
CA ARG A 278 14.97 -6.24 -25.97
C ARG A 278 16.40 -6.57 -26.36
N ASP A 279 17.35 -6.44 -25.45
CA ASP A 279 18.78 -6.56 -25.73
C ASP A 279 19.21 -8.03 -25.91
N MET A 280 18.44 -8.98 -25.37
CA MET A 280 18.66 -10.42 -25.46
C MET A 280 17.41 -11.15 -25.97
N PRO A 281 17.12 -11.10 -27.29
CA PRO A 281 15.96 -11.76 -27.87
C PRO A 281 15.92 -13.25 -27.50
N GLY A 282 14.78 -13.68 -26.95
CA GLY A 282 14.56 -15.06 -26.51
C GLY A 282 14.61 -15.25 -24.99
N VAL A 283 15.16 -14.30 -24.22
CA VAL A 283 15.01 -14.25 -22.77
C VAL A 283 13.62 -13.76 -22.40
N SER A 284 13.00 -14.39 -21.40
CA SER A 284 11.68 -14.05 -20.87
C SER A 284 11.66 -14.06 -19.35
N CYS A 285 11.47 -12.88 -18.76
CA CYS A 285 11.44 -12.71 -17.31
C CYS A 285 10.00 -12.81 -16.77
N GLU A 286 9.83 -13.55 -15.68
CA GLU A 286 8.61 -13.56 -14.88
C GLU A 286 8.69 -12.47 -13.82
N LEU A 287 7.70 -11.58 -13.74
CA LEU A 287 7.65 -10.51 -12.75
C LEU A 287 6.58 -10.82 -11.70
N ILE A 288 6.98 -10.82 -10.44
CA ILE A 288 6.12 -11.05 -9.28
C ILE A 288 6.14 -9.83 -8.37
N ASP A 289 4.94 -9.39 -7.99
CA ASP A 289 4.74 -8.46 -6.88
C ASP A 289 4.30 -9.22 -5.63
N LEU A 290 5.10 -9.14 -4.56
CA LEU A 290 4.82 -9.86 -3.32
C LEU A 290 3.55 -9.35 -2.63
N ARG A 291 3.24 -8.05 -2.73
CA ARG A 291 2.18 -7.32 -1.99
C ARG A 291 2.31 -7.38 -0.46
N THR A 292 2.38 -8.58 0.12
CA THR A 292 2.52 -8.84 1.55
C THR A 292 3.94 -9.35 1.84
N ILE A 293 4.63 -8.68 2.76
CA ILE A 293 5.98 -9.03 3.23
C ILE A 293 5.90 -10.08 4.35
N LEU A 294 4.88 -9.98 5.21
CA LEU A 294 4.66 -10.93 6.29
C LEU A 294 3.15 -11.23 6.46
N PRO A 295 2.74 -12.51 6.45
CA PRO A 295 3.44 -13.63 5.83
C PRO A 295 3.43 -13.48 4.30
N TYR A 296 4.59 -13.62 3.67
CA TYR A 296 4.70 -13.58 2.21
C TYR A 296 4.26 -14.90 1.57
N ASP A 297 3.86 -14.83 0.30
CA ASP A 297 3.44 -15.97 -0.48
C ASP A 297 4.64 -16.76 -1.01
N ALA A 298 5.18 -17.63 -0.16
CA ALA A 298 6.30 -18.49 -0.50
C ALA A 298 5.96 -19.47 -1.63
N GLU A 299 4.71 -19.92 -1.72
CA GLU A 299 4.29 -20.91 -2.70
C GLU A 299 4.39 -20.34 -4.12
N THR A 300 3.83 -19.16 -4.38
CA THR A 300 3.92 -18.51 -5.70
C THR A 300 5.37 -18.28 -6.12
N VAL A 301 6.23 -17.82 -5.20
CA VAL A 301 7.66 -17.60 -5.49
C VAL A 301 8.37 -18.92 -5.81
N VAL A 302 8.16 -19.96 -5.01
CA VAL A 302 8.80 -21.28 -5.24
C VAL A 302 8.33 -21.91 -6.55
N GLN A 303 7.04 -21.84 -6.86
CA GLN A 303 6.50 -22.34 -8.13
C GLN A 303 7.13 -21.61 -9.33
N SER A 304 7.29 -20.30 -9.24
CA SER A 304 7.95 -19.50 -10.27
C SER A 304 9.41 -19.90 -10.45
N VAL A 305 10.18 -20.00 -9.35
CA VAL A 305 11.60 -20.36 -9.40
C VAL A 305 11.81 -21.80 -9.89
N ASN A 306 10.93 -22.74 -9.53
CA ASN A 306 11.00 -24.11 -10.05
C ASN A 306 10.79 -24.16 -11.58
N LYS A 307 9.98 -23.25 -12.13
CA LYS A 307 9.76 -23.13 -13.57
C LYS A 307 10.95 -22.46 -14.28
N THR A 308 11.49 -21.38 -13.72
CA THR A 308 12.52 -20.56 -14.39
C THR A 308 13.95 -21.01 -14.09
N GLY A 309 14.17 -21.69 -12.96
CA GLY A 309 15.47 -22.12 -12.45
C GLY A 309 16.34 -20.98 -11.90
N ARG A 310 15.84 -19.73 -11.83
CA ARG A 310 16.59 -18.53 -11.42
C ARG A 310 15.68 -17.53 -10.70
N LEU A 311 16.22 -16.85 -9.69
CA LEU A 311 15.59 -15.76 -8.94
C LEU A 311 16.53 -14.54 -8.92
#